data_AF-A0A1A1ZJG9-F1
#
_entry.id   AF-A0A1A1ZJG9-F1
#
_cell.length_a   1.000
_cell.length_b   1.000
_cell.length_c   1.000
_cell.angle_alpha   90.00
_cell.angle_beta   90.00
_cell.angle_gamma   90.00
#
_symmetry.space_group_name_H-M   'P 1'
#
loop_
_entity.id
_entity.type
_entity.pdbx_description
1 polymer ?
#
loop_
_entity_poly.entity_id
_entity_poly.type
_entity_poly.pdbx_seq_one_letter_code
_entity_poly.pdbx_strand_id
1 'polypeptide(L)'
;MVDSAPTYASLAGLLAGFQFAALSILFASGKAKDTHTIGLFSAGLFTMGLDSFLFAQLSGLPKPLTGGLCRLGWGQAITAGGMLAVGSVALICGLVWLLALRENFSLQQRTYLMRLGGLLAGGMVFVGIYRLCIALVSYLLTVFPSSPAAGDVSIMAVGAVVGAIFAAQTVARIRRSSLTDDPKPESLVRLSRATTFVVGYAVIAMVFATALAWFETISPDSNLANAARVSATVLVGTILPGLVIYLLARSMGKDRDVTAQPWRRASRRRRHQPAGRPDGA
;
A
#
# COMPACT_ATOMS: atom_id res chain seq x y z
N MET A 1 -13.18 18.29 -7.66
CA MET A 1 -11.86 17.69 -7.36
C MET A 1 -10.72 18.69 -7.54
N VAL A 2 -10.69 19.43 -8.66
CA VAL A 2 -9.70 20.51 -8.90
C VAL A 2 -9.71 21.57 -7.80
N ASP A 3 -10.88 21.96 -7.27
CA ASP A 3 -10.97 22.93 -6.17
C ASP A 3 -10.33 22.44 -4.86
N SER A 4 -10.34 21.13 -4.63
CA SER A 4 -9.74 20.51 -3.44
C SER A 4 -8.28 20.11 -3.65
N ALA A 5 -7.75 20.23 -4.88
CA ALA A 5 -6.39 19.80 -5.21
C ALA A 5 -5.30 20.49 -4.35
N PRO A 6 -5.37 21.81 -4.06
CA PRO A 6 -4.39 22.46 -3.17
C PRO A 6 -4.37 21.87 -1.75
N THR A 7 -5.54 21.47 -1.23
CA THR A 7 -5.66 20.85 0.09
C THR A 7 -5.02 19.47 0.10
N TYR A 8 -5.23 18.67 -0.94
CA TYR A 8 -4.59 17.36 -1.07
C TYR A 8 -3.08 17.47 -1.28
N ALA A 9 -2.60 18.43 -2.08
CA ALA A 9 -1.17 18.70 -2.25
C ALA A 9 -0.49 19.03 -0.91
N SER A 10 -1.14 19.88 -0.11
CA SER A 10 -0.67 20.25 1.23
C SER A 10 -0.66 19.05 2.18
N LEU A 11 -1.71 18.23 2.18
CA LEU A 11 -1.78 17.01 2.99
C LEU A 11 -0.65 16.03 2.63
N ALA A 12 -0.46 15.76 1.34
CA ALA A 12 0.62 14.90 0.85
C ALA A 12 2.00 15.43 1.27
N GLY A 13 2.21 16.74 1.14
CA GLY A 13 3.43 17.42 1.59
C GLY A 13 3.67 17.30 3.10
N LEU A 14 2.63 17.42 3.92
CA LEU A 14 2.73 17.23 5.37
C LEU A 14 3.07 15.78 5.75
N LEU A 15 2.45 14.80 5.08
CA LEU A 15 2.76 13.38 5.28
C LEU A 15 4.19 13.05 4.85
N ALA A 16 4.66 13.61 3.73
CA ALA A 16 6.05 13.54 3.29
C ALA A 16 6.99 14.13 4.35
N GLY A 17 6.72 15.35 4.84
CA GLY A 17 7.51 15.99 5.90
C GLY A 17 7.57 15.15 7.18
N PHE A 18 6.45 14.55 7.58
CA PHE A 18 6.41 13.61 8.70
C PHE A 18 7.27 12.36 8.47
N GLN A 19 7.25 11.78 7.26
CA GLN A 19 8.12 10.65 6.91
C GLN A 19 9.60 11.03 6.95
N PHE A 20 9.95 12.22 6.49
CA PHE A 20 11.31 12.74 6.55
C PHE A 20 11.79 12.92 7.99
N ALA A 21 10.92 13.42 8.88
CA ALA A 21 11.22 13.53 10.32
C ALA A 21 11.44 12.14 10.95
N ALA A 22 10.57 11.17 10.65
CA ALA A 22 10.73 9.79 11.12
C ALA A 22 12.03 9.16 10.62
N LEU A 23 12.40 9.40 9.36
CA LEU A 23 13.65 8.94 8.76
C LEU A 23 14.88 9.55 9.47
N SER A 24 14.81 10.85 9.78
CA SER A 24 15.88 11.57 10.51
C SER A 24 16.09 11.00 11.91
N ILE A 25 15.00 10.68 12.63
CA ILE A 25 15.07 10.02 13.95
C ILE A 25 15.68 8.63 13.82
N LEU A 26 15.30 7.86 12.79
CA LEU A 26 15.87 6.55 12.50
C LEU A 26 17.39 6.63 12.31
N PHE A 27 17.89 7.60 11.54
CA PHE A 27 19.32 7.83 11.36
C PHE A 27 20.01 8.27 12.66
N ALA A 28 19.41 9.20 13.40
CA ALA A 28 19.97 9.71 14.66
C ALA A 28 20.03 8.64 15.76
N SER A 29 19.10 7.67 15.74
CA SER A 29 19.03 6.62 16.76
C SER A 29 20.19 5.62 16.74
N GLY A 30 21.08 5.67 15.72
CA GLY A 30 22.18 4.73 15.56
C GLY A 30 21.74 3.29 15.24
N LYS A 31 20.42 3.02 15.19
CA LYS A 31 19.80 1.74 14.80
C LYS A 31 19.67 1.61 13.28
N ALA A 32 20.61 2.17 12.53
CA ALA A 32 20.65 2.16 11.07
C ALA A 32 20.83 0.76 10.44
N LYS A 33 20.86 -0.31 11.25
CA LYS A 33 20.92 -1.70 10.77
C LYS A 33 19.67 -2.12 10.00
N ASP A 34 18.53 -1.45 10.19
CA ASP A 34 17.30 -1.75 9.46
C ASP A 34 17.18 -0.96 8.15
N THR A 35 18.08 -1.26 7.20
CA THR A 35 18.11 -0.68 5.86
C THR A 35 16.76 -0.76 5.14
N HIS A 36 15.96 -1.78 5.44
CA HIS A 36 14.65 -1.99 4.82
C HIS A 36 13.60 -0.98 5.27
N THR A 37 13.60 -0.58 6.55
CA THR A 37 12.68 0.43 7.08
C THR A 37 12.99 1.80 6.50
N ILE A 38 14.29 2.12 6.42
CA ILE A 38 14.81 3.33 5.77
C ILE A 38 14.36 3.35 4.30
N GLY A 39 14.46 2.22 3.59
CA GLY A 39 14.00 2.08 2.23
C GLY A 39 12.49 2.29 2.07
N LEU A 40 11.67 1.77 3.00
CA LEU A 40 10.22 1.92 2.95
C LEU A 40 9.77 3.37 3.22
N PHE A 41 10.40 4.04 4.20
CA PHE A 41 10.15 5.46 4.45
C PHE A 41 10.60 6.33 3.27
N SER A 42 11.76 6.03 2.68
CA SER A 42 12.25 6.77 1.51
C SER A 42 11.35 6.57 0.29
N ALA A 43 10.87 5.34 0.06
CA ALA A 43 9.92 5.04 -1.01
C ALA A 43 8.57 5.75 -0.80
N GLY A 44 8.05 5.75 0.43
CA GLY A 44 6.85 6.48 0.81
C GLY A 44 7.01 8.00 0.62
N LEU A 45 8.15 8.55 1.08
CA LEU A 45 8.49 9.97 0.97
C LEU A 45 8.54 10.41 -0.50
N PHE A 46 9.22 9.63 -1.32
CA PHE A 46 9.31 9.88 -2.76
C PHE A 46 7.93 9.84 -3.43
N THR A 47 7.11 8.85 -3.10
CA THR A 47 5.74 8.70 -3.63
C THR A 47 4.86 9.89 -3.24
N MET A 48 4.91 10.31 -1.98
CA MET A 48 4.15 11.46 -1.46
C MET A 48 4.63 12.80 -2.04
N GLY A 49 5.94 12.95 -2.28
CA GLY A 49 6.50 14.12 -2.94
C GLY A 49 5.99 14.26 -4.38
N LEU A 50 5.99 13.15 -5.13
CA LEU A 50 5.42 13.13 -6.49
C LEU A 50 3.91 13.35 -6.48
N ASP A 51 3.19 12.81 -5.50
CA ASP A 51 1.76 13.05 -5.32
C ASP A 51 1.45 14.53 -5.08
N SER A 52 2.19 15.18 -4.17
CA SER A 52 2.06 16.61 -3.88
C SER A 52 2.33 17.45 -5.13
N PHE A 53 3.36 17.10 -5.90
CA PHE A 53 3.67 17.74 -7.17
C PHE A 53 2.53 17.59 -8.19
N LEU A 54 1.95 16.40 -8.33
CA LEU A 54 0.85 16.15 -9.26
C LEU A 54 -0.41 16.94 -8.86
N PHE A 55 -0.77 16.95 -7.57
CA PHE A 55 -1.89 17.78 -7.10
C PHE A 55 -1.63 19.28 -7.25
N ALA A 56 -0.38 19.73 -7.14
CA ALA A 56 0.00 21.12 -7.43
C ALA A 56 -0.11 21.47 -8.93
N GLN A 57 0.15 20.53 -9.84
CA GLN A 57 -0.13 20.74 -11.26
C GLN A 57 -1.63 20.79 -11.54
N LEU A 58 -2.40 19.90 -10.92
CA LEU A 58 -3.86 19.86 -11.04
C LEU A 58 -4.53 21.16 -10.59
N SER A 59 -4.01 21.81 -9.54
CA SER A 59 -4.56 23.09 -9.07
C SER A 59 -4.31 24.26 -10.04
N GLY A 60 -3.32 24.12 -10.94
CA GLY A 60 -3.01 25.10 -11.97
C GLY A 60 -3.90 25.00 -13.23
N LEU A 61 -4.80 24.03 -13.31
CA LEU A 61 -5.70 23.89 -14.46
C LEU A 61 -6.72 25.04 -14.53
N PRO A 62 -7.06 25.52 -15.75
CA PRO A 62 -8.00 26.62 -15.91
C PRO A 62 -9.41 26.24 -15.41
N LYS A 63 -10.10 27.22 -14.82
CA LYS A 63 -11.49 27.08 -14.36
C LYS A 63 -12.40 27.98 -15.21
N PRO A 64 -13.56 27.50 -15.70
CA PRO A 64 -14.12 26.14 -15.53
C PRO A 64 -13.48 25.10 -16.45
N LEU A 65 -13.33 23.86 -15.95
CA LEU A 65 -12.90 22.73 -16.78
C LEU A 65 -14.08 22.19 -17.59
N THR A 66 -14.02 22.29 -18.91
CA THR A 66 -15.03 21.75 -19.82
C THR A 66 -14.44 20.67 -20.73
N GLY A 67 -15.28 19.70 -21.12
CA GLY A 67 -14.94 18.67 -22.11
C GLY A 67 -13.70 17.82 -21.76
N GLY A 68 -12.73 17.79 -22.68
CA GLY A 68 -11.51 16.99 -22.58
C GLY A 68 -10.64 17.30 -21.35
N LEU A 69 -10.49 18.58 -21.01
CA LEU A 69 -9.70 19.01 -19.85
C LEU A 69 -10.29 18.50 -18.52
N CYS A 70 -11.63 18.43 -18.42
CA CYS A 70 -12.29 17.86 -17.24
C CYS A 70 -11.94 16.36 -17.10
N ARG A 71 -12.01 15.59 -18.19
CA ARG A 71 -11.65 14.16 -18.21
C ARG A 71 -10.18 13.93 -17.86
N LEU A 72 -9.28 14.78 -18.40
CA LEU A 72 -7.86 14.77 -18.08
C LEU A 72 -7.63 15.05 -16.59
N GLY A 73 -8.22 16.12 -16.07
CA GLY A 73 -8.11 16.49 -14.66
C GLY A 73 -8.57 15.38 -13.72
N TRP A 74 -9.67 14.71 -14.03
CA TRP A 74 -10.11 13.55 -13.24
C TRP A 74 -9.17 12.35 -13.36
N GLY A 75 -8.65 12.03 -14.55
CA GLY A 75 -7.72 10.90 -14.72
C GLY A 75 -6.41 11.10 -13.96
N GLN A 76 -5.86 12.32 -14.02
CA GLN A 76 -4.70 12.72 -13.23
C GLN A 76 -4.99 12.69 -11.72
N ALA A 77 -6.18 13.14 -11.31
CA ALA A 77 -6.54 13.20 -9.90
C ALA A 77 -6.81 11.82 -9.27
N ILE A 78 -7.31 10.83 -10.03
CA ILE A 78 -7.34 9.43 -9.57
C ILE A 78 -5.92 8.89 -9.40
N THR A 79 -5.05 9.16 -10.38
CA THR A 79 -3.66 8.68 -10.37
C THR A 79 -2.90 9.22 -9.16
N ALA A 80 -3.03 10.51 -8.85
CA ALA A 80 -2.54 11.11 -7.61
C ALA A 80 -3.19 10.46 -6.38
N GLY A 81 -4.52 10.35 -6.34
CA GLY A 81 -5.23 9.67 -5.26
C GLY A 81 -4.70 8.27 -4.93
N GLY A 82 -4.28 7.51 -5.96
CA GLY A 82 -3.60 6.22 -5.78
C GLY A 82 -2.20 6.33 -5.18
N MET A 83 -1.39 7.31 -5.58
CA MET A 83 -0.09 7.61 -4.96
C MET A 83 -0.23 8.02 -3.50
N LEU A 84 -1.18 8.89 -3.18
CA LEU A 84 -1.52 9.25 -1.80
C LEU A 84 -1.89 8.02 -0.96
N ALA A 85 -2.72 7.12 -1.50
CA ALA A 85 -3.13 5.91 -0.81
C ALA A 85 -1.94 4.97 -0.55
N VAL A 86 -1.12 4.68 -1.57
CA VAL A 86 0.07 3.83 -1.44
C VAL A 86 1.08 4.42 -0.46
N GLY A 87 1.39 5.72 -0.59
CA GLY A 87 2.32 6.42 0.30
C GLY A 87 1.85 6.42 1.76
N SER A 88 0.54 6.57 1.99
CA SER A 88 -0.05 6.58 3.34
C SER A 88 0.03 5.20 3.99
N VAL A 89 -0.25 4.14 3.22
CA VAL A 89 -0.09 2.77 3.71
C VAL A 89 1.38 2.49 4.00
N ALA A 90 2.31 2.87 3.11
CA ALA A 90 3.74 2.71 3.34
C ALA A 90 4.22 3.45 4.60
N LEU A 91 3.72 4.67 4.86
CA LEU A 91 3.98 5.44 6.08
C LEU A 91 3.59 4.66 7.34
N ILE A 92 2.33 4.22 7.41
CA ILE A 92 1.84 3.50 8.59
C ILE A 92 2.53 2.16 8.75
N CYS A 93 2.78 1.42 7.66
CA CYS A 93 3.54 0.17 7.71
C CYS A 93 4.96 0.40 8.26
N GLY A 94 5.64 1.46 7.79
CA GLY A 94 6.96 1.84 8.28
C GLY A 94 6.96 2.22 9.77
N LEU A 95 5.96 2.97 10.22
CA LEU A 95 5.81 3.32 11.64
C LEU A 95 5.57 2.07 12.51
N VAL A 96 4.68 1.17 12.08
CA VAL A 96 4.40 -0.08 12.81
C VAL A 96 5.67 -0.92 12.92
N TRP A 97 6.46 -0.98 11.85
CA TRP A 97 7.74 -1.68 11.85
C TRP A 97 8.77 -1.03 12.79
N LEU A 98 8.88 0.30 12.77
CA LEU A 98 9.76 1.06 13.67
C LEU A 98 9.40 0.79 15.15
N LEU A 99 8.11 0.77 15.47
CA LEU A 99 7.64 0.43 16.82
C LEU A 99 7.95 -1.02 17.20
N ALA A 100 7.87 -1.95 16.25
CA ALA A 100 8.14 -3.38 16.49
C ALA A 100 9.63 -3.66 16.80
N LEU A 101 10.53 -2.84 16.28
CA LEU A 101 11.99 -2.95 16.46
C LEU A 101 12.51 -2.35 17.77
N ARG A 102 11.65 -1.71 18.56
CA ARG A 102 12.08 -1.07 19.81
C ARG A 102 12.17 -2.09 20.95
N GLU A 103 13.41 -2.45 21.28
CA GLU A 103 13.77 -3.51 22.27
C GLU A 103 13.38 -3.20 23.73
N ASN A 104 13.12 -1.94 24.08
CA ASN A 104 12.92 -1.53 25.48
C ASN A 104 11.47 -1.66 25.99
N PHE A 105 10.56 -2.24 25.22
CA PHE A 105 9.17 -2.38 25.65
C PHE A 105 8.92 -3.70 26.39
N SER A 106 8.12 -3.64 27.46
CA SER A 106 7.61 -4.87 28.09
C SER A 106 6.79 -5.68 27.09
N LEU A 107 6.74 -7.01 27.24
CA LEU A 107 5.97 -7.90 26.35
C LEU A 107 4.50 -7.48 26.21
N GLN A 108 3.92 -6.96 27.29
CA GLN A 108 2.54 -6.49 27.32
C GLN A 108 2.36 -5.18 26.52
N GLN A 109 3.27 -4.22 26.67
CA GLN A 109 3.29 -2.99 25.86
C GLN A 109 3.52 -3.29 24.37
N ARG A 110 4.46 -4.21 24.06
CA ARG A 110 4.75 -4.63 22.69
C ARG A 110 3.51 -5.24 22.01
N THR A 111 2.79 -6.11 22.72
CA THR A 111 1.56 -6.74 22.21
C THR A 111 0.46 -5.71 21.96
N TYR A 112 0.30 -4.74 22.87
CA TYR A 112 -0.68 -3.66 22.70
C TYR A 112 -0.34 -2.77 21.50
N LEU A 113 0.92 -2.34 21.39
CA LEU A 113 1.42 -1.52 20.28
C LEU A 113 1.28 -2.24 18.93
N MET A 114 1.59 -3.54 18.86
CA MET A 114 1.42 -4.33 17.64
C MET A 114 -0.06 -4.51 17.28
N ARG A 115 -0.95 -4.66 18.27
CA ARG A 115 -2.40 -4.75 18.03
C ARG A 115 -2.96 -3.43 17.51
N LEU A 116 -2.53 -2.30 18.10
CA LEU A 116 -2.92 -0.96 17.67
C LEU A 116 -2.35 -0.65 16.29
N GLY A 117 -1.06 -0.92 16.07
CA GLY A 117 -0.39 -0.77 14.79
C GLY A 117 -1.04 -1.59 13.69
N GLY A 118 -1.41 -2.84 14.00
CA GLY A 118 -2.18 -3.68 13.10
C GLY A 118 -3.53 -3.09 12.72
N LEU A 119 -4.25 -2.52 13.70
CA LEU A 119 -5.54 -1.87 13.49
C LEU A 119 -5.40 -0.58 12.67
N LEU A 120 -4.38 0.24 12.93
CA LEU A 120 -4.08 1.44 12.16
C LEU A 120 -3.71 1.09 10.70
N ALA A 121 -2.84 0.11 10.49
CA ALA A 121 -2.45 -0.34 9.16
C ALA A 121 -3.65 -0.93 8.40
N GLY A 122 -4.45 -1.79 9.04
CA GLY A 122 -5.68 -2.31 8.46
C GLY A 122 -6.70 -1.22 8.12
N GLY A 123 -6.88 -0.24 9.01
CA GLY A 123 -7.73 0.92 8.78
C GLY A 123 -7.29 1.74 7.57
N MET A 124 -5.98 2.00 7.42
CA MET A 124 -5.48 2.72 6.25
C MET A 124 -5.60 1.93 4.95
N VAL A 125 -5.42 0.60 4.99
CA VAL A 125 -5.65 -0.26 3.82
C VAL A 125 -7.13 -0.20 3.41
N PHE A 126 -8.06 -0.27 4.37
CA PHE A 126 -9.50 -0.13 4.11
C PHE A 126 -9.82 1.22 3.48
N VAL A 127 -9.39 2.31 4.12
CA VAL A 127 -9.65 3.68 3.66
C VAL A 127 -9.03 3.92 2.29
N GLY A 128 -7.81 3.44 2.04
CA GLY A 128 -7.14 3.56 0.75
C GLY A 128 -7.92 2.88 -0.37
N ILE A 129 -8.32 1.62 -0.19
CA ILE A 129 -9.10 0.87 -1.19
C ILE A 129 -10.48 1.51 -1.39
N TYR A 130 -11.17 1.87 -0.32
CA TYR A 130 -12.47 2.51 -0.41
C TYR A 130 -12.40 3.86 -1.13
N ARG A 131 -11.35 4.65 -0.86
CA ARG A 131 -11.10 5.93 -1.55
C ARG A 131 -10.84 5.75 -3.04
N LEU A 132 -10.09 4.70 -3.43
CA LEU A 132 -9.87 4.34 -4.84
C LEU A 132 -11.19 3.99 -5.54
N CYS A 133 -12.09 3.27 -4.87
CA CYS A 133 -13.41 2.95 -5.41
C CYS A 133 -14.29 4.21 -5.59
N ILE A 134 -14.32 5.12 -4.62
CA ILE A 134 -15.02 6.40 -4.76
C ILE A 134 -14.46 7.20 -5.94
N ALA A 135 -13.14 7.28 -6.06
CA ALA A 135 -12.49 7.99 -7.15
C ALA A 135 -12.82 7.38 -8.52
N LEU A 136 -12.84 6.05 -8.60
CA LEU A 136 -13.20 5.29 -9.80
C LEU A 136 -14.64 5.57 -10.23
N VAL A 137 -15.61 5.46 -9.32
CA VAL A 137 -17.03 5.73 -9.62
C VAL A 137 -17.20 7.17 -10.07
N SER A 138 -16.59 8.14 -9.37
CA SER A 138 -16.67 9.56 -9.73
C SER A 138 -16.13 9.83 -11.14
N TYR A 139 -15.07 9.14 -11.54
CA TYR A 139 -14.50 9.24 -12.88
C TYR A 139 -15.37 8.57 -13.94
N LEU A 140 -15.86 7.36 -13.69
CA LEU A 140 -16.74 6.64 -14.62
C LEU A 140 -18.02 7.43 -14.88
N LEU A 141 -18.61 8.05 -13.86
CA LEU A 141 -19.76 8.95 -14.00
C LEU A 141 -19.45 10.19 -14.84
N THR A 142 -18.23 10.73 -14.72
CA THR A 142 -17.80 11.88 -15.51
C THR A 142 -17.57 11.52 -16.98
N VAL A 143 -17.07 10.31 -17.25
CA VAL A 143 -16.79 9.84 -18.62
C VAL A 143 -18.02 9.27 -19.31
N PHE A 144 -18.87 8.54 -18.58
CA PHE A 144 -20.06 7.85 -19.06
C PHE A 144 -21.31 8.31 -18.29
N PRO A 145 -21.83 9.51 -18.56
CA PRO A 145 -22.96 10.07 -17.83
C PRO A 145 -24.27 9.29 -17.99
N SER A 146 -24.38 8.42 -19.01
CA SER A 146 -25.56 7.60 -19.28
C SER A 146 -25.56 6.23 -18.58
N SER A 147 -24.58 5.94 -17.72
CA SER A 147 -24.52 4.66 -17.01
C SER A 147 -25.62 4.54 -15.95
N PRO A 148 -26.33 3.39 -15.84
CA PRO A 148 -27.36 3.21 -14.82
C PRO A 148 -26.77 3.20 -13.41
N ALA A 149 -27.40 3.92 -12.49
CA ALA A 149 -26.99 4.08 -11.08
C ALA A 149 -26.78 2.75 -10.32
N ALA A 150 -27.34 1.64 -10.82
CA ALA A 150 -27.12 0.30 -10.25
C ALA A 150 -25.65 -0.17 -10.35
N GLY A 151 -24.90 0.28 -11.35
CA GLY A 151 -23.48 -0.05 -11.49
C GLY A 151 -22.62 0.58 -10.39
N ASP A 152 -22.93 1.81 -10.00
CA ASP A 152 -22.14 2.59 -9.04
C ASP A 152 -22.22 2.03 -7.62
N VAL A 153 -23.43 1.67 -7.20
CA VAL A 153 -23.68 1.05 -5.88
C VAL A 153 -22.94 -0.29 -5.76
N SER A 154 -22.89 -1.07 -6.84
CA SER A 154 -22.17 -2.34 -6.88
C SER A 154 -20.66 -2.17 -6.71
N ILE A 155 -20.04 -1.20 -7.40
CA ILE A 155 -18.59 -0.95 -7.28
C ILE A 155 -18.23 -0.50 -5.86
N MET A 156 -19.03 0.38 -5.25
CA MET A 156 -18.80 0.83 -3.88
C MET A 156 -18.96 -0.30 -2.86
N ALA A 157 -19.97 -1.15 -3.02
CA ALA A 157 -20.19 -2.31 -2.16
C ALA A 157 -19.05 -3.32 -2.27
N VAL A 158 -18.63 -3.66 -3.50
CA VAL A 158 -17.48 -4.54 -3.76
C VAL A 158 -16.20 -3.95 -3.17
N GLY A 159 -15.95 -2.66 -3.36
CA GLY A 159 -14.81 -1.95 -2.79
C GLY A 159 -14.76 -2.02 -1.27
N ALA A 160 -15.90 -1.81 -0.60
CA ALA A 160 -16.00 -1.91 0.86
C ALA A 160 -15.73 -3.35 1.34
N VAL A 161 -16.27 -4.37 0.67
CA VAL A 161 -16.05 -5.78 1.03
C VAL A 161 -14.58 -6.16 0.83
N VAL A 162 -13.99 -5.87 -0.33
CA VAL A 162 -12.59 -6.17 -0.63
C VAL A 162 -11.66 -5.43 0.34
N GLY A 163 -11.93 -4.14 0.59
CA GLY A 163 -11.21 -3.34 1.57
C GLY A 163 -11.27 -3.95 2.97
N ALA A 164 -12.45 -4.39 3.41
CA ALA A 164 -12.63 -5.00 4.73
C ALA A 164 -11.89 -6.33 4.86
N ILE A 165 -11.93 -7.17 3.81
CA ILE A 165 -11.18 -8.43 3.76
C ILE A 165 -9.67 -8.16 3.87
N PHE A 166 -9.14 -7.22 3.08
CA PHE A 166 -7.70 -6.91 3.09
C PHE A 166 -7.27 -6.26 4.41
N ALA A 167 -8.10 -5.38 4.98
CA ALA A 167 -7.87 -4.81 6.30
C ALA A 167 -7.83 -5.88 7.40
N ALA A 168 -8.82 -6.78 7.42
CA ALA A 168 -8.87 -7.89 8.37
C ALA A 168 -7.66 -8.82 8.22
N GLN A 169 -7.26 -9.13 6.99
CA GLN A 169 -6.05 -9.93 6.71
C GLN A 169 -4.78 -9.23 7.20
N THR A 170 -4.67 -7.91 7.00
CA THR A 170 -3.53 -7.09 7.45
C THR A 170 -3.42 -7.11 8.97
N VAL A 171 -4.53 -6.84 9.68
CA VAL A 171 -4.61 -6.89 11.15
C VAL A 171 -4.23 -8.28 11.67
N ALA A 172 -4.79 -9.34 11.07
CA ALA A 172 -4.51 -10.71 11.48
C ALA A 172 -3.04 -11.09 11.29
N ARG A 173 -2.39 -10.64 10.21
CA ARG A 173 -0.97 -10.89 9.94
C ARG A 173 -0.07 -10.18 10.93
N ILE A 174 -0.28 -8.88 11.16
CA ILE A 174 0.53 -8.09 12.10
C ILE A 174 0.39 -8.64 13.53
N ARG A 175 -0.82 -9.06 13.93
CA ARG A 175 -1.02 -9.74 15.22
C ARG A 175 -0.24 -11.05 15.32
N ARG A 176 -0.20 -11.85 14.25
CA ARG A 176 0.53 -13.12 14.24
C ARG A 176 2.04 -12.93 14.28
N SER A 177 2.58 -11.90 13.61
CA SER A 177 4.02 -11.62 13.68
C SER A 177 4.49 -11.23 15.09
N SER A 178 3.61 -10.65 15.91
CA SER A 178 3.93 -10.31 17.31
C SER A 178 4.17 -11.52 18.23
N LEU A 179 3.78 -12.73 17.82
CA LEU A 179 3.88 -13.96 18.64
C LEU A 179 5.12 -14.81 18.32
N THR A 180 5.91 -14.43 17.32
CA THR A 180 7.14 -15.15 16.97
C THR A 180 8.34 -14.23 17.18
N ASP A 181 9.19 -14.60 18.13
CA ASP A 181 10.27 -13.76 18.65
C ASP A 181 11.48 -13.53 17.74
N ASP A 182 11.43 -13.94 16.47
CA ASP A 182 12.62 -13.84 15.60
C ASP A 182 12.28 -13.32 14.19
N PRO A 183 12.77 -12.12 13.81
CA PRO A 183 12.67 -11.63 12.45
C PRO A 183 13.55 -12.48 11.53
N LYS A 184 12.94 -13.49 10.90
CA LYS A 184 13.63 -14.30 9.89
C LYS A 184 14.09 -13.43 8.70
N PRO A 185 15.25 -13.71 8.09
CA PRO A 185 15.77 -12.96 6.93
C PRO A 185 14.81 -12.91 5.72
N GLU A 186 13.86 -13.83 5.63
CA GLU A 186 12.85 -13.86 4.56
C GLU A 186 11.85 -12.70 4.60
N SER A 187 11.53 -12.15 5.77
CA SER A 187 10.61 -11.00 5.86
C SER A 187 11.25 -9.73 5.28
N LEU A 188 12.57 -9.59 5.47
CA LEU A 188 13.36 -8.47 4.99
C LEU A 188 13.43 -8.43 3.46
N VAL A 189 13.63 -9.58 2.81
CA VAL A 189 13.61 -9.70 1.34
C VAL A 189 12.23 -9.31 0.77
N ARG A 190 11.14 -9.71 1.44
CA ARG A 190 9.78 -9.33 1.03
C ARG A 190 9.53 -7.84 1.19
N LEU A 191 10.01 -7.25 2.28
CA LEU A 191 9.89 -5.81 2.51
C LEU A 191 10.63 -5.02 1.43
N SER A 192 11.88 -5.42 1.12
CA SER A 192 12.66 -4.82 0.03
C SER A 192 11.95 -4.90 -1.32
N ARG A 193 11.28 -6.02 -1.61
CA ARG A 193 10.52 -6.16 -2.85
C ARG A 193 9.32 -5.21 -2.87
N ALA A 194 8.62 -5.08 -1.74
CA ALA A 194 7.48 -4.18 -1.62
C ALA A 194 7.90 -2.70 -1.77
N THR A 195 9.06 -2.30 -1.24
CA THR A 195 9.58 -0.93 -1.44
C THR A 195 9.88 -0.64 -2.90
N THR A 196 10.47 -1.60 -3.63
CA THR A 196 10.69 -1.46 -5.09
C THR A 196 9.37 -1.30 -5.84
N PHE A 197 8.32 -2.02 -5.46
CA PHE A 197 6.99 -1.85 -6.06
C PHE A 197 6.36 -0.49 -5.76
N VAL A 198 6.55 0.06 -4.56
CA VAL A 198 6.09 1.42 -4.21
C VAL A 198 6.76 2.47 -5.10
N VAL A 199 8.10 2.44 -5.19
CA VAL A 199 8.85 3.38 -6.04
C VAL A 199 8.50 3.20 -7.51
N GLY A 200 8.47 1.95 -7.99
CA GLY A 200 8.13 1.63 -9.38
C GLY A 200 6.74 2.13 -9.75
N TYR A 201 5.75 1.94 -8.87
CA TYR A 201 4.41 2.49 -9.06
C TYR A 201 4.41 4.02 -9.12
N ALA A 202 5.11 4.70 -8.20
CA ALA A 202 5.17 6.17 -8.21
C ALA A 202 5.74 6.71 -9.53
N VAL A 203 6.80 6.09 -10.05
CA VAL A 203 7.38 6.46 -11.36
C VAL A 203 6.39 6.19 -12.50
N ILE A 204 5.78 5.00 -12.55
CA ILE A 204 4.79 4.65 -13.57
C ILE A 204 3.61 5.62 -13.54
N ALA A 205 3.09 5.93 -12.35
CA ALA A 205 1.97 6.83 -12.16
C ALA A 205 2.30 8.27 -12.61
N MET A 206 3.52 8.74 -12.31
CA MET A 206 3.99 10.05 -12.75
C MET A 206 4.14 10.14 -14.28
N VAL A 207 4.80 9.15 -14.90
CA VAL A 207 4.94 9.06 -16.36
C VAL A 207 3.59 8.92 -17.04
N PHE A 208 2.67 8.16 -16.45
CA PHE A 208 1.32 8.02 -16.97
C PHE A 208 0.55 9.35 -16.90
N ALA A 209 0.66 10.09 -15.80
CA ALA A 209 -0.02 11.38 -15.64
C ALA A 209 0.48 12.45 -16.64
N THR A 210 1.78 12.46 -16.95
CA THR A 210 2.34 13.34 -17.99
C THR A 210 1.96 12.87 -19.39
N ALA A 211 1.97 11.56 -19.65
CA ALA A 211 1.52 10.98 -20.91
C ALA A 211 0.04 11.28 -21.16
N LEU A 212 -0.82 11.22 -20.14
CA LEU A 212 -2.23 11.60 -20.26
C LEU A 212 -2.41 13.03 -20.76
N ALA A 213 -1.63 13.98 -20.25
CA ALA A 213 -1.68 15.38 -20.70
C ALA A 213 -1.25 15.52 -22.17
N TRP A 214 -0.26 14.74 -22.60
CA TRP A 214 0.21 14.72 -23.98
C TRP A 214 -0.78 14.03 -24.94
N PHE A 215 -1.44 12.95 -24.52
CA PHE A 215 -2.44 12.27 -25.34
C PHE A 215 -3.69 13.11 -25.58
N GLU A 216 -4.03 14.01 -24.66
CA GLU A 216 -5.14 14.95 -24.84
C GLU A 216 -4.88 15.95 -25.97
N THR A 217 -3.62 16.32 -26.23
CA THR A 217 -3.30 17.32 -27.26
C THR A 217 -3.29 16.76 -28.69
N ILE A 218 -3.09 15.45 -28.86
CA ILE A 218 -2.82 14.85 -30.19
C ILE A 218 -4.02 14.10 -30.78
N SER A 219 -4.83 13.43 -29.96
CA SER A 219 -5.84 12.49 -30.47
C SER A 219 -7.25 12.90 -30.05
N PRO A 220 -7.91 13.81 -30.79
CA PRO A 220 -9.31 14.13 -30.55
C PRO A 220 -10.20 12.97 -31.03
N ASP A 221 -10.99 12.44 -30.11
CA ASP A 221 -12.31 11.82 -30.32
C ASP A 221 -12.45 10.45 -30.99
N SER A 222 -11.39 9.69 -31.27
CA SER A 222 -11.59 8.29 -31.63
C SER A 222 -12.10 7.47 -30.43
N ASN A 223 -13.18 6.69 -30.62
CA ASN A 223 -13.76 5.82 -29.58
C ASN A 223 -12.72 4.86 -28.97
N LEU A 224 -11.77 4.40 -29.81
CA LEU A 224 -10.68 3.53 -29.38
C LEU A 224 -9.68 4.25 -28.47
N ALA A 225 -9.31 5.50 -28.77
CA ALA A 225 -8.43 6.30 -27.90
C ALA A 225 -9.08 6.58 -26.53
N ASN A 226 -10.39 6.87 -26.52
CA ASN A 226 -11.14 7.06 -25.28
C ASN A 226 -11.18 5.77 -24.44
N ALA A 227 -11.47 4.62 -25.05
CA ALA A 227 -11.47 3.33 -24.36
C ALA A 227 -10.07 2.97 -23.80
N ALA A 228 -9.02 3.20 -24.59
CA ALA A 228 -7.63 2.99 -24.18
C ALA A 228 -7.26 3.90 -22.99
N ARG A 229 -7.63 5.19 -23.04
CA ARG A 229 -7.36 6.16 -21.96
C ARG A 229 -8.08 5.78 -20.66
N VAL A 230 -9.35 5.42 -20.73
CA VAL A 230 -10.14 5.01 -19.56
C VAL A 230 -9.55 3.74 -18.97
N SER A 231 -9.32 2.70 -19.77
CA SER A 231 -8.76 1.44 -19.28
C SER A 231 -7.38 1.62 -18.64
N ALA A 232 -6.50 2.42 -19.23
CA ALA A 232 -5.20 2.75 -18.66
C ALA A 232 -5.32 3.55 -17.35
N THR A 233 -6.26 4.49 -17.27
CA THR A 233 -6.51 5.28 -16.05
C THR A 233 -7.04 4.40 -14.93
N VAL A 234 -7.95 3.47 -15.21
CA VAL A 234 -8.44 2.50 -14.23
C VAL A 234 -7.31 1.59 -13.77
N LEU A 235 -6.51 1.07 -14.70
CA LEU A 235 -5.39 0.18 -14.38
C LEU A 235 -4.36 0.88 -13.49
N VAL A 236 -3.87 2.05 -13.90
CA VAL A 236 -2.81 2.78 -13.18
C VAL A 236 -3.35 3.45 -11.93
N GLY A 237 -4.52 4.07 -11.99
CA GLY A 237 -5.07 4.84 -10.88
C GLY A 237 -5.74 4.02 -9.79
N THR A 238 -6.11 2.75 -10.05
CA THR A 238 -6.85 1.92 -9.06
C THR A 238 -6.30 0.51 -8.88
N ILE A 239 -6.08 -0.25 -9.96
CA ILE A 239 -5.66 -1.66 -9.87
C ILE A 239 -4.22 -1.77 -9.39
N LEU A 240 -3.29 -1.02 -10.00
CA LEU A 240 -1.88 -0.99 -9.59
C LEU A 240 -1.69 -0.53 -8.12
N PRO A 241 -2.26 0.59 -7.64
CA PRO A 241 -2.10 0.98 -6.25
C PRO A 241 -2.75 -0.04 -5.30
N GLY A 242 -3.90 -0.61 -5.67
CA GLY A 242 -4.52 -1.69 -4.91
C GLY A 242 -3.61 -2.92 -4.79
N LEU A 243 -2.94 -3.30 -5.88
CA LEU A 243 -1.96 -4.39 -5.89
C LEU A 243 -0.74 -4.06 -5.01
N VAL A 244 -0.20 -2.84 -5.08
CA VAL A 244 0.94 -2.42 -4.26
C VAL A 244 0.56 -2.40 -2.78
N ILE A 245 -0.61 -1.86 -2.44
CA ILE A 245 -1.16 -1.88 -1.07
C ILE A 245 -1.31 -3.33 -0.58
N TYR A 246 -1.83 -4.23 -1.43
CA TYR A 246 -1.94 -5.64 -1.12
C TYR A 246 -0.56 -6.29 -0.89
N LEU A 247 0.44 -5.98 -1.71
CA LEU A 247 1.81 -6.48 -1.55
C LEU A 247 2.46 -5.96 -0.27
N LEU A 248 2.24 -4.69 0.08
CA LEU A 248 2.67 -4.11 1.36
C LEU A 248 2.02 -4.83 2.54
N ALA A 249 0.69 -4.99 2.52
CA ALA A 249 -0.05 -5.75 3.54
C ALA A 249 0.44 -7.20 3.64
N ARG A 250 0.72 -7.85 2.51
CA ARG A 250 1.23 -9.22 2.46
C ARG A 250 2.64 -9.34 3.01
N SER A 251 3.49 -8.32 2.81
CA SER A 251 4.86 -8.29 3.31
C SER A 251 4.94 -8.25 4.83
N MET A 252 3.91 -7.74 5.51
CA MET A 252 3.84 -7.59 6.97
C MET A 252 3.44 -8.87 7.73
N GLY A 253 3.84 -10.06 7.27
CA GLY A 253 3.55 -11.28 8.00
C GLY A 253 4.23 -12.53 7.43
N LYS A 254 4.45 -13.50 8.32
CA LYS A 254 5.01 -14.81 7.98
C LYS A 254 3.99 -15.63 7.19
N ASP A 255 4.32 -16.03 5.97
CA ASP A 255 3.60 -17.15 5.35
C ASP A 255 3.96 -18.41 6.13
N ARG A 256 2.94 -19.22 6.47
CA ARG A 256 3.19 -20.58 6.91
C ARG A 256 3.83 -21.29 5.72
N ASP A 257 5.09 -21.66 5.84
CA ASP A 257 5.64 -22.71 4.98
C ASP A 257 4.79 -23.96 5.22
N VAL A 258 3.88 -24.23 4.30
CA VAL A 258 3.06 -25.45 4.26
C VAL A 258 3.94 -26.68 3.95
N THR A 259 5.24 -26.50 3.71
CA THR A 259 6.16 -27.53 3.22
C THR A 259 7.17 -28.07 4.24
N ALA A 260 7.19 -27.60 5.50
CA ALA A 260 8.20 -28.07 6.48
C ALA A 260 7.62 -28.89 7.64
N GLN A 261 6.97 -30.02 7.34
CA GLN A 261 6.81 -31.12 8.32
C GLN A 261 7.11 -32.52 7.73
N PRO A 262 8.39 -32.84 7.43
CA PRO A 262 8.84 -34.24 7.48
C PRO A 262 9.56 -34.58 8.80
N TRP A 263 10.23 -33.59 9.41
CA TRP A 263 11.22 -33.86 10.48
C TRP A 263 10.62 -34.30 11.82
N ARG A 264 9.37 -33.93 12.13
CA ARG A 264 8.69 -34.41 13.36
C ARG A 264 8.31 -35.89 13.34
N ARG A 265 8.41 -36.59 12.20
CA ARG A 265 8.24 -38.05 12.15
C ARG A 265 9.53 -38.83 12.45
N ALA A 266 10.71 -38.23 12.25
CA ALA A 266 11.99 -38.90 12.48
C ALA A 266 12.32 -39.04 13.98
N SER A 267 11.96 -38.05 14.81
CA SER A 267 12.22 -38.09 16.26
C SER A 267 11.27 -39.01 17.04
N ARG A 268 10.14 -39.43 16.46
CA ARG A 268 9.20 -40.37 17.09
C ARG A 268 9.60 -41.83 16.90
N ARG A 269 10.46 -42.15 15.92
CA ARG A 269 10.97 -43.52 15.71
C ARG A 269 12.16 -43.90 16.59
N ARG A 270 12.86 -42.94 17.21
CA ARG A 270 14.01 -43.24 18.10
C ARG A 270 13.64 -43.52 19.57
N ARG A 271 12.36 -43.40 19.97
CA ARG A 271 11.91 -43.70 21.36
C ARG A 271 11.39 -45.12 21.58
N HIS A 272 11.48 -46.01 20.58
CA HIS A 272 11.06 -47.41 20.70
C HIS A 272 12.20 -48.41 20.49
N GLN A 273 13.40 -48.10 21.01
CA GLN A 273 14.42 -49.13 21.22
C GLN A 273 14.36 -49.55 22.70
N PRO A 274 13.84 -50.76 23.02
CA PRO A 274 13.86 -51.27 24.38
C PRO A 274 15.30 -51.59 24.81
N ALA A 275 15.64 -51.17 26.03
CA ALA A 275 16.92 -51.41 26.67
C ALA A 275 17.17 -52.92 26.84
N GLY A 276 18.27 -53.41 26.28
CA GLY A 276 18.78 -54.75 26.56
C GLY A 276 19.27 -54.84 28.01
N ARG A 277 18.82 -55.89 28.70
CA ARG A 277 19.21 -56.30 30.07
C ARG A 277 20.72 -56.55 30.19
N PRO A 278 21.32 -56.29 31.37
CA PRO A 278 22.61 -56.86 31.74
C PRO A 278 22.42 -58.25 32.37
N ASP A 279 23.09 -59.26 31.81
CA ASP A 279 23.36 -60.55 32.47
C ASP A 279 24.77 -60.50 33.10
N GLY A 280 24.89 -61.16 34.26
CA GLY A 280 25.86 -60.84 35.29
C GLY A 280 27.23 -61.52 35.25
N ALA A 281 28.01 -61.19 36.27
CA ALA A 281 29.09 -61.95 36.88
C ALA A 281 29.31 -61.41 38.30
#